data_AF-A0A9D6EE16-F1
#
_entry.id   AF-A0A9D6EE16-F1
#
_cell.length_a   1.000
_cell.length_b   1.000
_cell.length_c   1.000
_cell.angle_alpha   90.00
_cell.angle_beta   90.00
_cell.angle_gamma   90.00
#
_symmetry.space_group_name_H-M   'P 1'
#
loop_
_entity.id
_entity.type
_entity.pdbx_description
1 polymer ?
#
loop_
_entity_poly.entity_id
_entity_poly.type
_entity_poly.pdbx_seq_one_letter_code
_entity_poly.pdbx_strand_id
1 'polypeptide(L)'
;MRFHATALRAEGGDVEEVKEILGVPGLRGVRLSPLEAAVLDFCRQVAVDANAVTEEQVAGLKALGPSDAELVEALEVLTFTTGHAKLADALALEADPWLDQPEWEPRTPGGGA
;
A
#
# COMPACT_ATOMS: atom_id res chain seq x y z
N MET A 1 1.12 -6.19 7.52
CA MET A 1 0.97 -6.13 6.04
C MET A 1 -0.12 -7.04 5.46
N ARG A 2 -0.39 -8.24 5.98
CA ARG A 2 -1.41 -9.17 5.41
C ARG A 2 -2.83 -8.58 5.34
N PHE A 3 -3.22 -7.77 6.32
CA PHE A 3 -4.53 -7.10 6.34
C PHE A 3 -4.80 -6.27 5.08
N HIS A 4 -3.89 -5.37 4.70
CA HIS A 4 -4.09 -4.50 3.54
C HIS A 4 -4.06 -5.27 2.21
N ALA A 5 -3.29 -6.36 2.13
CA ALA A 5 -3.31 -7.23 0.95
C ALA A 5 -4.68 -7.95 0.81
N THR A 6 -5.26 -8.42 1.92
CA THR A 6 -6.61 -8.99 1.92
C THR A 6 -7.67 -7.96 1.57
N ALA A 7 -7.58 -6.75 2.12
CA ALA A 7 -8.50 -5.65 1.80
C ALA A 7 -8.43 -5.28 0.31
N LEU A 8 -7.22 -5.14 -0.25
CA LEU A 8 -7.05 -4.79 -1.67
C LEU A 8 -7.67 -5.86 -2.59
N ARG A 9 -7.52 -7.14 -2.23
CA ARG A 9 -8.21 -8.24 -2.94
C ARG A 9 -9.73 -8.17 -2.83
N ALA A 10 -10.26 -7.82 -1.66
CA ALA A 10 -11.71 -7.69 -1.45
C ALA A 10 -12.32 -6.55 -2.30
N GLU A 11 -11.55 -5.50 -2.56
CA GLU A 11 -11.91 -4.40 -3.48
C GLU A 11 -11.69 -4.76 -4.96
N GLY A 12 -11.32 -6.00 -5.28
CA GLY A 12 -11.14 -6.49 -6.66
C GLY A 12 -9.71 -6.45 -7.18
N GLY A 13 -8.72 -6.14 -6.34
CA GLY A 13 -7.30 -6.15 -6.72
C GLY A 13 -6.81 -7.54 -7.15
N ASP A 14 -6.04 -7.57 -8.24
CA ASP A 14 -5.47 -8.81 -8.79
C ASP A 14 -4.37 -9.37 -7.88
N VAL A 15 -4.33 -10.70 -7.71
CA VAL A 15 -3.40 -11.35 -6.78
C VAL A 15 -1.93 -11.17 -7.18
N GLU A 16 -1.65 -11.12 -8.48
CA GLU A 16 -0.29 -10.94 -8.98
C GLU A 16 0.12 -9.46 -8.92
N GLU A 17 -0.82 -8.54 -9.09
CA GLU A 17 -0.61 -7.12 -8.84
C GLU A 17 -0.30 -6.85 -7.36
N VAL A 18 -1.04 -7.47 -6.43
CA VAL A 18 -0.74 -7.40 -4.98
C VAL A 18 0.67 -7.92 -4.69
N LYS A 19 1.10 -9.02 -5.33
CA LYS A 19 2.47 -9.54 -5.16
C LYS A 19 3.52 -8.58 -5.71
N GLU A 20 3.24 -7.92 -6.83
CA GLU A 20 4.10 -6.88 -7.39
C GLU A 20 4.23 -5.68 -6.42
N ILE A 21 3.12 -5.21 -5.85
CA ILE A 21 3.10 -4.14 -4.83
C ILE A 21 3.93 -4.53 -3.60
N LEU A 22 3.84 -5.79 -3.16
CA LEU A 22 4.63 -6.32 -2.05
C LEU A 22 6.11 -6.52 -2.38
N GLY A 23 6.54 -6.26 -3.62
CA GLY A 23 7.94 -6.31 -4.03
C GLY A 23 8.47 -7.74 -4.24
N VAL A 24 7.59 -8.69 -4.57
CA VAL A 24 8.02 -10.06 -4.92
C VAL A 24 9.01 -10.00 -6.10
N PRO A 25 10.21 -10.60 -5.99
CA PRO A 25 11.22 -10.55 -7.04
C PRO A 25 10.70 -11.05 -8.38
N GLY A 26 11.04 -10.33 -9.47
CA GLY A 26 10.66 -10.69 -10.83
C GLY A 26 9.29 -10.19 -11.29
N LEU A 27 8.52 -9.52 -10.42
CA LEU A 27 7.19 -8.98 -10.78
C LEU A 27 7.17 -7.47 -11.01
N ARG A 28 8.24 -6.72 -10.73
CA ARG A 28 8.25 -5.25 -10.83
C ARG A 28 8.09 -4.76 -12.28
N GLY A 29 7.16 -3.83 -12.50
CA GLY A 29 6.87 -3.22 -13.79
C GLY A 29 6.11 -4.15 -14.74
N VAL A 30 5.47 -5.20 -14.23
CA VAL A 30 4.76 -6.18 -15.05
C VAL A 30 3.29 -5.79 -15.23
N ARG A 31 2.62 -5.38 -14.14
CA ARG A 31 1.19 -5.07 -14.13
C ARG A 31 0.91 -3.63 -13.77
N LEU A 32 1.71 -3.05 -12.89
CA LEU A 32 1.57 -1.64 -12.52
C LEU A 32 1.89 -0.76 -13.71
N SER A 33 1.06 0.26 -13.92
CA SER A 33 1.37 1.35 -14.84
C SER A 33 2.64 2.08 -14.40
N PRO A 34 3.32 2.81 -15.32
CA PRO A 34 4.49 3.60 -14.97
C PRO A 34 4.23 4.60 -13.83
N LEU A 35 3.02 5.17 -13.77
CA LEU A 35 2.62 6.08 -12.69
C LEU A 35 2.50 5.36 -11.35
N GLU A 36 1.77 4.24 -11.29
CA GLU A 36 1.59 3.47 -10.05
C GLU A 36 2.93 2.96 -9.50
N ALA A 37 3.80 2.46 -10.37
CA ALA A 37 5.13 2.03 -9.99
C ALA A 37 5.97 3.20 -9.42
N ALA A 38 5.94 4.36 -10.08
CA ALA A 38 6.67 5.54 -9.62
C ALA A 38 6.13 6.08 -8.29
N VAL A 39 4.81 6.12 -8.10
CA VAL A 39 4.18 6.51 -6.83
C VAL A 39 4.59 5.54 -5.71
N LEU A 40 4.53 4.24 -5.95
CA LEU A 40 4.94 3.25 -4.95
C LEU A 40 6.41 3.36 -4.59
N ASP A 41 7.29 3.55 -5.56
CA ASP A 41 8.73 3.72 -5.32
C ASP A 41 9.02 5.02 -4.55
N PHE A 42 8.34 6.11 -4.90
CA PHE A 42 8.42 7.36 -4.17
C PHE A 42 7.94 7.19 -2.71
N CYS A 43 6.79 6.54 -2.50
CA CYS A 43 6.26 6.26 -1.17
C CYS A 43 7.20 5.37 -0.34
N ARG A 44 7.84 4.36 -0.95
CA ARG A 44 8.85 3.53 -0.28
C ARG A 44 10.04 4.35 0.19
N GLN A 45 10.53 5.28 -0.64
CA GLN A 45 11.62 6.16 -0.25
C GLN A 45 11.21 7.08 0.90
N VAL A 46 10.04 7.74 0.79
CA VAL A 46 9.50 8.65 1.83
C VAL A 46 9.32 7.92 3.16
N ALA A 47 8.83 6.68 3.15
CA ALA A 47 8.66 5.88 4.37
C ALA A 47 9.99 5.59 5.09
N VAL A 48 11.09 5.48 4.35
CA VAL A 48 12.43 5.24 4.90
C VAL A 48 13.05 6.55 5.38
N ASP A 49 13.11 7.56 4.51
CA ASP A 49 13.66 8.88 4.81
C ASP A 49 13.06 9.97 3.90
N ALA A 50 12.04 10.65 4.43
CA ALA A 50 11.41 11.77 3.74
C ALA A 50 12.35 12.97 3.54
N ASN A 51 13.39 13.13 4.37
CA ASN A 51 14.34 14.25 4.23
C ASN A 51 15.33 14.04 3.08
N ALA A 52 15.45 12.82 2.56
CA ALA A 52 16.26 12.49 1.40
C ALA A 52 15.56 12.77 0.07
N VAL A 53 14.28 13.17 0.08
CA VAL A 53 13.53 13.48 -1.15
C VAL A 53 13.98 14.81 -1.73
N THR A 54 14.27 14.82 -3.04
CA THR A 54 14.66 16.04 -3.76
C THR A 54 13.53 16.65 -4.59
N GLU A 55 13.67 17.92 -4.95
CA GLU A 55 12.74 18.60 -5.86
C GLU A 55 12.69 17.94 -7.24
N GLU A 56 13.82 17.43 -7.75
CA GLU A 56 13.86 16.71 -9.03
C GLU A 56 13.04 15.42 -9.00
N GLN A 57 13.04 14.71 -7.87
CA GLN A 57 12.23 13.49 -7.72
C GLN A 57 10.73 13.83 -7.74
N VAL A 58 10.33 14.89 -7.05
CA VAL A 58 8.94 15.37 -7.07
C VAL A 58 8.54 15.84 -8.48
N ALA A 59 9.41 16.59 -9.16
CA ALA A 59 9.18 17.03 -10.53
C ALA A 59 9.04 15.85 -11.50
N GLY A 60 9.89 14.83 -11.36
CA GLY A 60 9.82 13.60 -12.16
C GLY A 60 8.51 12.84 -11.96
N LEU A 61 8.00 12.80 -10.72
CA LEU A 61 6.70 12.19 -10.43
C LEU A 61 5.54 12.99 -11.04
N LYS A 62 5.55 14.33 -10.91
CA LYS A 62 4.54 15.21 -11.53
C LYS A 62 4.53 15.14 -13.05
N ALA A 63 5.68 14.90 -13.68
CA ALA A 63 5.80 14.76 -15.14
C ALA A 63 5.04 13.53 -15.69
N LEU A 64 4.69 12.56 -14.85
CA LEU A 64 3.88 11.40 -15.22
C LEU A 64 2.37 11.71 -15.30
N GLY A 65 1.98 12.95 -14.99
CA GLY A 65 0.61 13.43 -15.08
C GLY A 65 -0.33 13.24 -13.88
N PRO A 66 0.09 12.81 -12.67
CA PRO A 66 -0.81 12.84 -11.53
C PRO A 66 -1.11 14.30 -11.16
N SER A 67 -2.32 14.55 -10.70
CA SER A 67 -2.68 15.81 -10.05
C SER A 67 -2.00 15.93 -8.69
N ASP A 68 -1.83 17.16 -8.21
CA ASP A 68 -1.32 17.41 -6.86
C ASP A 68 -2.23 16.77 -5.79
N ALA A 69 -3.55 16.68 -6.05
CA ALA A 69 -4.50 16.04 -5.15
C ALA A 69 -4.24 14.53 -5.02
N GLU A 70 -4.04 13.82 -6.15
CA GLU A 70 -3.72 12.39 -6.15
C GLU A 70 -2.38 12.11 -5.43
N LEU A 71 -1.40 13.00 -5.59
CA LEU A 71 -0.12 12.87 -4.87
C LEU A 71 -0.27 13.08 -3.37
N VAL A 72 -1.11 14.04 -2.95
CA VAL A 72 -1.43 14.24 -1.54
C VAL A 72 -2.15 13.02 -0.97
N GLU A 73 -3.17 12.50 -1.66
CA GLU A 73 -3.90 11.31 -1.24
C GLU A 73 -2.96 10.11 -1.05
N ALA A 74 -2.03 9.87 -1.99
CA ALA A 74 -1.04 8.82 -1.88
C ALA A 74 -0.13 8.98 -0.64
N LEU A 75 0.31 10.21 -0.36
CA LEU A 75 1.15 10.53 0.80
C LEU A 75 0.38 10.48 2.13
N GLU A 76 -0.92 10.79 2.13
CA GLU A 76 -1.78 10.65 3.31
C GLU A 76 -1.97 9.17 3.66
N VAL A 77 -2.23 8.33 2.68
CA VAL A 77 -2.31 6.87 2.86
C VAL A 77 -0.98 6.33 3.39
N LEU A 78 0.15 6.77 2.83
CA LEU A 78 1.48 6.41 3.32
C LEU A 78 1.69 6.82 4.78
N THR A 79 1.38 8.07 5.11
CA THR A 79 1.56 8.62 6.46
C THR A 79 0.72 7.86 7.47
N PHE A 80 -0.56 7.62 7.14
CA PHE A 80 -1.47 6.85 7.95
C PHE A 80 -0.96 5.43 8.19
N THR A 81 -0.66 4.69 7.11
CA THR A 81 -0.24 3.29 7.20
C THR A 81 1.11 3.12 7.90
N THR A 82 2.07 4.02 7.68
CA THR A 82 3.37 4.02 8.37
C THR A 82 3.20 4.30 9.86
N GLY A 83 2.36 5.27 10.24
CA GLY A 83 2.05 5.55 11.64
C GLY A 83 1.37 4.37 12.33
N HIS A 84 0.40 3.74 11.67
CA HIS A 84 -0.30 2.57 12.18
C HIS A 84 0.61 1.36 12.32
N ALA A 85 1.52 1.12 11.36
CA ALA A 85 2.50 0.05 11.45
C ALA A 85 3.40 0.24 12.68
N LYS A 86 3.94 1.45 12.88
CA LYS A 86 4.76 1.76 14.07
C LYS A 86 3.99 1.59 15.38
N LEU A 87 2.71 1.99 15.42
CA LEU A 87 1.86 1.80 16.59
C LEU A 87 1.64 0.31 16.88
N ALA A 88 1.30 -0.48 15.85
CA ALA A 88 1.09 -1.91 15.98
C ALA A 88 2.35 -2.63 16.45
N ASP A 89 3.50 -2.30 15.86
CA ASP A 89 4.80 -2.86 16.22
C ASP A 89 5.19 -2.50 17.67
N ALA A 90 4.97 -1.24 18.08
CA ALA A 90 5.29 -0.78 19.44
C ALA A 90 4.46 -1.47 20.52
N LEU A 91 3.24 -1.89 20.19
CA LEU A 91 2.34 -2.63 21.07
C LEU A 91 2.45 -4.15 20.91
N ALA A 92 3.34 -4.63 20.04
CA ALA A 92 3.48 -6.04 19.66
C ALA A 92 2.13 -6.67 19.28
N LEU A 93 1.31 -5.94 18.51
CA LEU A 93 0.03 -6.47 18.03
C LEU A 93 0.27 -7.61 17.04
N GLU A 94 -0.38 -8.74 17.30
CA GLU A 94 -0.41 -9.85 16.36
C GLU A 94 -1.60 -9.73 15.41
N ALA A 95 -1.43 -10.22 14.19
CA ALA A 95 -2.52 -10.30 13.23
C ALA A 95 -3.55 -11.34 13.69
N ASP A 96 -4.84 -11.03 13.52
CA ASP A 96 -5.88 -12.00 13.82
C ASP A 96 -5.76 -13.27 12.96
N PRO A 97 -6.06 -14.47 13.51
CA PRO A 97 -5.96 -15.74 12.77
C PRO A 97 -6.82 -15.83 11.51
N TRP A 98 -7.89 -15.03 11.39
CA TRP A 98 -8.75 -15.05 10.20
C TRP A 98 -8.01 -14.54 8.95
N LEU A 99 -6.93 -13.75 9.11
CA LEU A 99 -6.14 -13.23 7.99
C LEU A 99 -5.36 -14.32 7.25
N ASP A 100 -5.21 -15.50 7.84
CA ASP A 100 -4.53 -16.65 7.24
C ASP A 100 -5.50 -17.56 6.47
N GLN A 101 -6.79 -17.22 6.43
CA GLN A 101 -7.79 -18.01 5.71
C GLN A 101 -7.80 -17.65 4.21
N PRO A 102 -7.77 -18.64 3.31
CA PRO A 102 -7.67 -18.42 1.86
C PRO A 102 -8.94 -17.82 1.24
N GLU A 103 -10.09 -17.97 1.91
CA GLU A 103 -11.43 -17.61 1.45
C GLU A 103 -12.10 -16.73 2.51
N TRP A 104 -11.68 -15.47 2.62
CA TRP A 104 -12.44 -14.54 3.44
C TRP A 104 -13.74 -14.18 2.72
N GLU A 105 -14.87 -14.61 3.30
CA GLU A 105 -16.19 -14.04 3.00
C GLU A 105 -16.46 -12.86 3.96
N PRO A 106 -16.90 -11.69 3.45
CA PRO A 106 -17.25 -10.57 4.32
C PRO A 106 -18.31 -10.98 5.34
N ARG A 107 -18.03 -10.79 6.64
CA ARG A 107 -19.08 -10.90 7.66
C ARG A 107 -20.14 -9.83 7.40
N THR A 108 -21.37 -10.25 7.10
CA THR A 108 -22.52 -9.34 7.08
C THR A 108 -22.74 -8.80 8.51
N PRO A 109 -22.90 -7.47 8.69
CA PRO A 109 -23.24 -6.92 9.99
C PRO A 109 -24.66 -7.39 10.35
N GLY A 110 -24.78 -8.31 11.31
CA GLY A 110 -26.08 -8.82 11.76
C GLY A 110 -26.10 -10.26 12.30
N GLY A 111 -25.00 -11.02 12.18
CA GLY A 111 -24.93 -12.41 12.67
C GLY A 111 -24.25 -12.52 14.05
N GLY A 112 -24.91 -12.06 15.10
CA GLY A 112 -24.46 -12.27 16.48
C GLY A 112 -25.66 -12.25 17.41
N ALA A 113 -26.15 -13.44 17.75
CA ALA A 113 -27.16 -13.69 18.78
C ALA A 113 -26.55 -13.57 20.19
#